data_AF-A0A383DMQ4-F1
#
_entry.id   AF-A0A383DMQ4-F1
#
_cell.length_a   1.000
_cell.length_b   1.000
_cell.length_c   1.000
_cell.angle_alpha   90.00
_cell.angle_beta   90.00
_cell.angle_gamma   90.00
#
_symmetry.space_group_name_H-M   'P 1'
#
loop_
_entity.id
_entity.type
_entity.pdbx_description
1 polymer ?
#
loop_
_entity_poly.entity_id
_entity_poly.type
_entity_poly.pdbx_seq_one_letter_code
_entity_poly.pdbx_strand_id
1 'polypeptide(L)'
;MNVKKEAVWKALNDPNILKQCIPGCESFDKESGNIFNATATNQIGPMNATFSGTVTLSNIQENQSYTLSGEGQSSVGFANGSANVKLIEENGT
;
A
#
# COMPACT_ATOMS: atom_id res chain seq x y z
N MET A 1 -5.42 9.37 -15.94
CA MET A 1 -5.05 8.03 -16.48
C MET A 1 -6.21 7.54 -17.32
N ASN A 2 -5.97 7.02 -18.54
CA ASN A 2 -7.07 6.57 -19.40
C ASN A 2 -7.24 5.04 -19.32
N VAL A 3 -7.66 4.55 -18.15
CA VAL A 3 -7.88 3.13 -17.87
C VAL A 3 -9.18 2.96 -17.09
N LYS A 4 -9.84 1.81 -17.26
CA LYS A 4 -11.08 1.49 -16.55
C LYS A 4 -10.87 1.48 -15.04
N LYS A 5 -11.84 1.99 -14.29
CA LYS A 5 -11.80 2.08 -12.82
C LYS A 5 -11.52 0.73 -12.16
N GLU A 6 -12.09 -0.34 -12.70
CA GLU A 6 -11.91 -1.71 -12.21
C GLU A 6 -10.47 -2.20 -12.39
N ALA A 7 -9.78 -1.77 -13.46
CA ALA A 7 -8.39 -2.13 -13.68
C ALA A 7 -7.49 -1.44 -12.64
N VAL A 8 -7.75 -0.16 -12.35
CA VAL A 8 -7.06 0.58 -11.29
C VAL A 8 -7.32 -0.07 -9.93
N TRP A 9 -8.57 -0.40 -9.63
CA TRP A 9 -8.93 -1.05 -8.38
C TRP A 9 -8.21 -2.39 -8.20
N LYS A 10 -8.17 -3.23 -9.24
CA LYS A 10 -7.42 -4.50 -9.20
C LYS A 10 -5.94 -4.26 -8.94
N ALA A 11 -5.33 -3.29 -9.63
CA ALA A 11 -3.92 -2.97 -9.44
C ALA A 11 -3.59 -2.47 -8.03
N LEU A 12 -4.45 -1.64 -7.45
CA LEU A 12 -4.32 -1.13 -6.07
C LEU A 12 -4.45 -2.22 -5.00
N ASN A 13 -4.93 -3.42 -5.36
CA ASN A 13 -5.11 -4.55 -4.45
C ASN A 13 -4.27 -5.78 -4.86
N ASP A 14 -3.36 -5.62 -5.82
CA ASP A 14 -2.45 -6.68 -6.27
C ASP A 14 -1.10 -6.54 -5.58
N PRO A 15 -0.70 -7.49 -4.71
CA PRO A 15 0.56 -7.42 -3.98
C PRO A 15 1.79 -7.31 -4.90
N ASN A 16 1.77 -7.93 -6.08
CA ASN A 16 2.90 -7.87 -7.00
C ASN A 16 3.07 -6.49 -7.63
N ILE A 17 1.95 -5.81 -7.91
CA ILE A 17 1.97 -4.43 -8.42
C ILE A 17 2.39 -3.48 -7.30
N LEU A 18 1.78 -3.60 -6.12
CA LEU A 18 2.09 -2.75 -4.96
C LEU A 18 3.57 -2.84 -4.57
N LYS A 19 4.16 -4.04 -4.55
CA LYS A 19 5.59 -4.25 -4.32
C LYS A 19 6.46 -3.40 -5.25
N GLN A 20 6.10 -3.32 -6.53
CA GLN A 20 6.87 -2.57 -7.53
C GLN A 20 6.73 -1.06 -7.36
N CYS A 21 5.63 -0.59 -6.75
CA CYS A 21 5.36 0.83 -6.55
C CYS A 21 6.05 1.42 -5.31
N ILE A 22 6.51 0.58 -4.37
CA ILE A 22 7.07 1.03 -3.10
C ILE A 22 8.60 1.01 -3.19
N PRO A 23 9.29 2.17 -3.09
CA PRO A 23 10.74 2.22 -3.09
C PRO A 23 11.34 1.34 -1.99
N GLY A 24 12.39 0.59 -2.34
CA GLY A 24 13.07 -0.28 -1.39
C GLY A 24 12.27 -1.49 -0.91
N CYS A 25 11.09 -1.77 -1.48
CA CYS A 25 10.25 -2.89 -1.07
C CYS A 25 10.85 -4.23 -1.48
N GLU A 26 11.15 -5.05 -0.48
CA GLU A 26 11.73 -6.38 -0.62
C GLU A 26 10.63 -7.46 -0.70
N SER A 27 9.56 -7.27 0.07
CA SER A 27 8.37 -8.14 0.09
C SER A 27 7.09 -7.32 0.31
N PHE A 28 6.01 -7.77 -0.31
CA PHE A 28 4.66 -7.26 -0.09
C PHE A 28 3.71 -8.42 -0.38
N ASP A 29 3.28 -9.10 0.68
CA ASP A 29 2.58 -10.37 0.58
C ASP A 29 1.19 -10.24 1.20
N LYS A 30 0.21 -10.85 0.55
CA LYS A 30 -1.15 -10.92 1.10
C LYS A 30 -1.23 -12.06 2.10
N GLU A 31 -1.46 -11.74 3.37
CA GLU A 31 -1.58 -12.75 4.43
C GLU A 31 -2.99 -13.33 4.47
N SER A 32 -4.00 -12.44 4.55
CA SER A 32 -5.41 -12.80 4.59
C SER A 32 -6.25 -11.69 3.95
N GLY A 33 -7.54 -11.92 3.73
CA GLY A 33 -8.45 -11.09 2.92
C GLY A 33 -8.07 -9.61 2.73
N ASN A 34 -7.92 -8.87 3.82
CA ASN A 34 -7.64 -7.42 3.82
C ASN A 34 -6.32 -7.03 4.50
N ILE A 35 -5.43 -7.99 4.74
CA ILE A 35 -4.18 -7.80 5.47
C ILE A 35 -3.01 -8.18 4.56
N PHE A 36 -2.01 -7.30 4.52
CA PHE A 36 -0.76 -7.49 3.81
C PHE A 36 0.40 -7.30 4.77
N ASN A 37 1.47 -8.07 4.56
CA ASN A 37 2.74 -7.88 5.25
C ASN A 37 3.77 -7.36 4.25
N ALA A 38 4.57 -6.39 4.67
CA ALA A 38 5.56 -5.76 3.80
C ALA A 38 6.87 -5.54 4.54
N THR A 39 7.96 -5.70 3.81
CA THR A 39 9.31 -5.31 4.24
C THR A 39 9.90 -4.37 3.20
N ALA A 40 10.44 -3.25 3.65
CA ALA A 40 11.11 -2.29 2.80
C ALA A 40 12.36 -1.71 3.46
N THR A 41 13.45 -1.63 2.71
CA THR A 41 14.69 -0.98 3.13
C THR A 41 14.85 0.34 2.39
N ASN A 42 14.84 1.44 3.13
CA ASN A 42 15.00 2.78 2.58
C ASN A 42 16.09 3.55 3.31
N GLN A 43 16.71 4.50 2.61
CA GLN A 43 17.65 5.43 3.20
C GLN A 43 16.88 6.55 3.92
N ILE A 44 17.05 6.63 5.25
CA ILE A 44 16.47 7.64 6.10
C ILE A 44 17.61 8.47 6.70
N GLY A 45 17.85 9.65 6.12
CA GLY A 45 19.00 10.48 6.47
C GLY A 45 20.33 9.78 6.17
N PRO A 46 21.28 9.70 7.13
CA PRO A 46 22.58 9.06 6.92
C PRO A 46 22.54 7.53 7.05
N MET A 47 21.39 6.92 7.34
CA MET A 47 21.28 5.48 7.64
C MET A 47 20.35 4.76 6.65
N ASN A 48 20.63 3.48 6.40
CA ASN A 48 19.67 2.55 5.82
C ASN A 48 18.85 1.92 6.94
N ALA A 49 17.53 1.90 6.79
CA ALA A 49 16.62 1.29 7.74
C ALA A 49 15.68 0.34 7.03
N THR A 50 15.61 -0.89 7.54
CA THR A 50 14.65 -1.90 7.11
C THR A 50 13.46 -1.86 8.05
N PHE A 51 12.28 -1.57 7.49
CA PHE A 51 11.02 -1.63 8.21
C PHE A 51 10.24 -2.87 7.75
N SER A 52 9.70 -3.60 8.72
CA SER A 52 8.75 -4.68 8.50
C SER A 52 7.45 -4.33 9.20
N GLY A 53 6.32 -4.61 8.55
CA GLY A 53 5.04 -4.14 9.04
C GLY A 53 3.86 -4.76 8.35
N THR A 54 2.69 -4.33 8.80
CA THR A 54 1.39 -4.81 8.35
C THR A 54 0.57 -3.65 7.81
N VAL A 55 -0.10 -3.89 6.68
CA VAL A 55 -1.05 -2.99 6.06
C VAL A 55 -2.43 -3.64 6.11
N THR A 56 -3.41 -2.93 6.68
CA THR A 56 -4.79 -3.38 6.80
C THR A 56 -5.72 -2.49 5.99
N LEU A 57 -6.61 -3.10 5.21
CA LEU A 57 -7.69 -2.41 4.50
C LEU A 57 -8.99 -2.50 5.29
N SER A 58 -9.67 -1.37 5.45
CA SER A 58 -10.98 -1.26 6.11
C SER A 58 -11.92 -0.34 5.34
N ASN A 59 -13.20 -0.28 5.73
CA ASN A 59 -14.22 0.54 5.07
C ASN A 59 -14.31 0.32 3.55
N ILE A 60 -14.13 -0.93 3.12
CA ILE A 60 -14.00 -1.27 1.70
C ILE A 60 -15.35 -1.09 1.00
N GLN A 61 -15.33 -0.28 -0.06
CA GLN A 61 -16.39 -0.13 -1.05
C GLN A 61 -15.78 -0.50 -2.40
N GLU A 62 -16.11 -1.68 -2.92
CA GLU A 62 -15.45 -2.26 -4.10
C GLU A 62 -15.49 -1.32 -5.30
N ASN A 63 -14.36 -1.19 -6.01
CA ASN A 63 -14.14 -0.26 -7.12
C ASN A 63 -14.42 1.21 -6.76
N GLN A 64 -14.42 1.60 -5.49
CA GLN A 64 -14.74 2.97 -5.07
C GLN A 64 -13.75 3.53 -4.05
N SER A 65 -13.61 2.90 -2.88
CA SER A 65 -12.79 3.44 -1.80
C SER A 65 -12.46 2.43 -0.71
N TYR A 66 -11.39 2.70 0.04
CA TYR A 66 -11.09 2.04 1.31
C TYR A 66 -10.22 2.96 2.18
N THR A 67 -10.12 2.62 3.46
CA THR A 67 -9.09 3.15 4.36
C THR A 67 -7.95 2.14 4.43
N LEU A 68 -6.73 2.61 4.15
CA LEU A 68 -5.49 1.85 4.32
C LEU A 68 -4.83 2.32 5.61
N SER A 69 -4.54 1.40 6.51
CA SER A 69 -3.77 1.66 7.73
C SER A 69 -2.51 0.81 7.73
N GLY A 70 -1.36 1.44 7.95
CA GLY A 70 -0.07 0.77 7.99
C GLY A 70 0.61 0.99 9.34
N GLU A 71 1.23 -0.05 9.85
CA GLU A 71 2.15 0.01 10.98
C GLU A 71 3.42 -0.77 10.64
N GLY A 72 4.57 -0.30 11.11
CA GLY A 72 5.85 -0.94 10.85
C GLY A 72 6.88 -0.63 11.91
N GLN A 73 7.84 -1.55 12.05
CA GLN A 73 8.90 -1.45 13.03
C GLN A 73 10.25 -1.75 12.38
N SER A 74 11.28 -1.10 12.92
CA SER A 74 12.69 -1.33 12.62
C SER A 74 13.50 -1.29 13.92
N SER A 75 14.79 -1.61 13.84
CA SER A 75 15.73 -1.43 14.96
C SER A 75 15.90 0.03 15.39
N VAL A 76 15.53 0.99 14.53
CA VAL A 76 15.68 2.43 14.78
C VAL A 76 14.38 3.13 15.17
N GLY A 77 13.24 2.41 15.22
CA GLY A 77 11.96 2.96 15.66
C GLY A 77 10.74 2.27 15.08
N PHE A 78 9.57 2.86 15.33
CA PHE A 78 8.28 2.42 14.80
C PHE A 78 7.63 3.55 13.97
N ALA A 79 6.77 3.18 13.03
CA ALA A 79 6.00 4.09 12.21
C ALA A 79 4.55 3.59 12.13
N ASN A 80 3.61 4.53 12.15
CA ASN A 80 2.20 4.29 11.87
C ASN A 80 1.67 5.36 10.92
N GLY A 81 0.68 5.00 10.12
CA GLY A 81 0.06 5.92 9.19
C GLY A 81 -1.24 5.37 8.66
N SER A 82 -2.10 6.26 8.16
CA SER A 82 -3.32 5.87 7.47
C SER A 82 -3.64 6.82 6.33
N ALA A 83 -4.38 6.31 5.35
CA ALA A 83 -4.82 7.05 4.18
C ALA A 83 -6.23 6.61 3.77
N ASN A 84 -7.03 7.55 3.27
CA ASN A 84 -8.29 7.24 2.60
C ASN A 84 -8.06 7.27 1.09
N VAL A 85 -8.34 6.14 0.43
CA VAL A 85 -8.22 6.00 -1.02
C VAL A 85 -9.62 6.11 -1.63
N LYS A 86 -9.78 6.95 -2.65
CA LYS A 86 -11.02 7.11 -3.41
C LYS A 86 -10.73 7.17 -4.90
N LEU A 87 -11.41 6.33 -5.66
CA LEU A 87 -11.39 6.34 -7.12
C LEU A 87 -12.59 7.13 -7.65
N ILE A 88 -12.29 8.18 -8.41
CA ILE A 88 -13.27 9.03 -9.09
C ILE A 88 -13.02 8.87 -10.59
N GLU A 89 -14.09 8.62 -11.35
CA GLU A 89 -14.02 8.66 -12.80
C GLU A 89 -14.07 10.12 -13.25
N GLU A 90 -13.03 10.57 -13.94
CA GLU A 90 -13.10 11.80 -14.71
C GLU A 90 -13.51 11.41 -16.13
N ASN A 91 -14.70 11.85 -16.54
CA ASN A 91 -15.10 11.77 -17.94
C ASN A 91 -14.17 12.70 -18.72
N GLY A 92 -13.15 12.12 -19.36
CA GLY A 92 -12.35 12.83 -20.34
C GLY A 92 -13.25 13.33 -21.46
N THR A 93 -13.21 14.63 -21.74
CA THR A 93 -13.61 15.16 -23.06
C THR A 93 -12.76 14.55 -24.16
#